data_AF-I3XSG8-F1
#
_entry.id   AF-I3XSG8-F1
#
_cell.length_a   1.000
_cell.length_b   1.000
_cell.length_c   1.000
_cell.angle_alpha   90.00
_cell.angle_beta   90.00
_cell.angle_gamma   90.00
#
_symmetry.space_group_name_H-M   'P 1'
#
loop_
_entity.id
_entity.type
_entity.pdbx_description
1 polymer ?
#
loop_
_entity_poly.entity_id
_entity_poly.type
_entity_poly.pdbx_seq_one_letter_code
_entity_poly.pdbx_strand_id
1 'polypeptide(L)'
;MMHGIRYGDGCLEVKRVGEYLLLSGWNYSIEIRPRIISVKGFKRAEVKEIYDSRKKIVFIYHDAVKELRECYNTVEEIDLGDHLVKATSLFTGHYITIITPGYTLIDYIVITGDQTLIILQGKRNIFLEEHRDTLTLYLN
;
A
#
# COMPACT_ATOMS: atom_id res chain seq x y z
N MET A 1 10.80 -0.43 14.11
CA MET A 1 11.82 -1.33 13.52
C MET A 1 11.80 -1.12 12.01
N MET A 2 12.95 -1.30 11.34
CA MET A 2 13.11 -1.07 9.89
C MET A 2 13.54 -2.36 9.22
N HIS A 3 12.84 -2.74 8.15
CA HIS A 3 13.07 -3.97 7.39
C HIS A 3 13.01 -3.68 5.90
N GLY A 4 13.75 -4.45 5.10
CA GLY A 4 13.53 -4.55 3.67
C GLY A 4 12.49 -5.63 3.35
N ILE A 5 11.54 -5.33 2.47
CA ILE A 5 10.70 -6.34 1.83
C ILE A 5 11.16 -6.52 0.37
N ARG A 6 11.36 -7.76 -0.09
CA ARG A 6 11.85 -8.02 -1.46
C ARG A 6 10.87 -7.47 -2.51
N TYR A 7 11.40 -6.79 -3.53
CA TYR A 7 10.61 -6.25 -4.64
C TYR A 7 11.49 -6.12 -5.88
N GLY A 8 11.09 -6.75 -6.99
CA GLY A 8 11.92 -6.84 -8.18
C GLY A 8 13.31 -7.42 -7.89
N ASP A 9 14.35 -6.75 -8.37
CA ASP A 9 15.75 -7.11 -8.14
C ASP A 9 16.32 -6.43 -6.87
N GLY A 10 15.48 -5.70 -6.14
CA GLY A 10 15.83 -5.00 -4.91
C GLY A 10 14.80 -5.19 -3.80
N CYS A 11 14.47 -4.09 -3.14
CA CYS A 11 13.58 -4.09 -1.99
C CYS A 11 12.83 -2.77 -1.82
N LEU A 12 11.77 -2.80 -1.02
CA LEU A 12 11.12 -1.61 -0.47
C LEU A 12 11.41 -1.56 1.02
N GLU A 13 11.59 -0.37 1.58
CA GLU A 13 11.74 -0.19 3.01
C GLU A 13 10.37 -0.23 3.68
N VAL A 14 10.27 -1.00 4.77
CA VAL A 14 9.09 -1.08 5.63
C VAL A 14 9.45 -0.62 7.02
N LYS A 15 8.71 0.37 7.52
CA LYS A 15 8.95 0.99 8.82
C LYS A 15 7.64 1.12 9.59
N ARG A 16 7.65 0.63 10.83
CA ARG A 16 6.62 0.95 11.83
C ARG A 16 7.09 2.11 12.69
N VAL A 17 6.31 3.18 12.75
CA VAL A 17 6.58 4.37 13.57
C VAL A 17 5.31 4.72 14.35
N GLY A 18 5.30 4.46 15.65
CA GLY A 18 4.10 4.60 16.46
C GLY A 18 2.93 3.81 15.86
N GLU A 19 1.85 4.52 15.54
CA GLU A 19 0.59 3.95 15.02
C GLU A 19 0.55 3.81 13.49
N TYR A 20 1.61 4.21 12.77
CA TYR A 20 1.61 4.17 11.31
C TYR A 20 2.63 3.20 10.72
N LEU A 21 2.22 2.56 9.63
CA LEU A 21 3.05 1.75 8.76
C LEU A 21 3.45 2.59 7.55
N LEU A 22 4.74 2.65 7.26
CA LEU A 22 5.29 3.28 6.06
C LEU A 22 5.98 2.21 5.21
N LEU A 23 5.65 2.18 3.92
CA LEU A 23 6.37 1.42 2.92
C LEU A 23 6.86 2.38 1.83
N SER A 24 8.15 2.32 1.48
CA SER A 24 8.77 3.28 0.56
C SER A 24 9.81 2.68 -0.38
N GLY A 25 9.79 3.16 -1.63
CA GLY A 25 10.86 3.06 -2.62
C GLY A 25 11.39 4.45 -2.99
N TRP A 26 12.14 4.57 -4.08
CA TRP A 26 12.77 5.84 -4.49
C TRP A 26 11.78 6.94 -4.91
N ASN A 27 10.71 6.56 -5.60
CA ASN A 27 9.73 7.48 -6.19
C ASN A 27 8.30 7.26 -5.68
N TYR A 28 8.14 6.40 -4.68
CA TYR A 28 6.84 5.96 -4.20
C TYR A 28 6.89 5.75 -2.69
N SER A 29 5.84 6.16 -2.00
CA SER A 29 5.63 5.74 -0.61
C SER A 29 4.15 5.66 -0.29
N ILE A 30 3.79 4.69 0.55
CA ILE A 30 2.47 4.59 1.15
C ILE A 30 2.59 4.61 2.67
N GLU A 31 1.84 5.53 3.28
CA GLU A 31 1.70 5.65 4.72
C GLU A 31 0.28 5.24 5.11
N ILE A 32 0.16 4.31 6.07
CA ILE A 32 -1.10 3.75 6.53
C ILE A 32 -1.24 4.09 8.01
N ARG A 33 -2.25 4.90 8.31
CA ARG A 33 -2.70 5.28 9.64
C ARG A 33 -4.10 4.73 9.88
N PRO A 34 -4.59 4.72 11.14
CA PRO A 34 -6.00 4.51 11.40
C PRO A 34 -6.85 5.46 10.55
N ARG A 35 -7.62 4.90 9.60
CA ARG A 35 -8.56 5.61 8.72
C ARG A 35 -7.98 6.64 7.75
N ILE A 36 -6.65 6.75 7.65
CA ILE A 36 -5.99 7.67 6.74
C ILE A 36 -4.91 6.91 5.97
N ILE A 37 -4.92 7.00 4.65
CA ILE A 37 -3.85 6.45 3.80
C ILE A 37 -3.31 7.57 2.93
N SER A 38 -2.00 7.77 2.91
CA SER A 38 -1.36 8.73 2.04
C SER A 38 -0.40 8.02 1.08
N VAL A 39 -0.56 8.27 -0.22
CA VAL A 39 0.28 7.70 -1.28
C VAL A 39 1.00 8.82 -2.01
N LYS A 40 2.32 8.82 -1.96
CA LYS A 40 3.20 9.72 -2.71
C LYS A 40 3.67 9.07 -4.01
N GLY A 41 3.79 9.85 -5.07
CA GLY A 41 4.09 9.39 -6.43
C GLY A 41 2.84 9.06 -7.23
N PHE A 42 1.64 9.40 -6.72
CA PHE A 42 0.39 9.14 -7.43
C PHE A 42 0.26 10.02 -8.69
N LYS A 43 -0.50 9.55 -9.67
CA LYS A 43 -0.86 10.27 -10.90
C LYS A 43 -2.36 10.43 -11.08
N ARG A 44 -3.11 9.38 -10.73
CA ARG A 44 -4.57 9.31 -10.90
C ARG A 44 -5.14 8.32 -9.91
N ALA A 45 -6.37 8.55 -9.46
CA ALA A 45 -7.13 7.54 -8.71
C ALA A 45 -8.52 7.31 -9.32
N GLU A 46 -9.03 6.10 -9.15
CA GLU A 46 -10.43 5.76 -9.43
C GLU A 46 -10.97 4.85 -8.32
N VAL A 47 -12.25 5.01 -8.01
CA VAL A 47 -12.96 4.18 -7.02
C VAL A 47 -13.98 3.33 -7.77
N LYS A 48 -13.94 2.02 -7.55
CA LYS A 48 -14.90 1.08 -8.15
C LYS A 48 -15.53 0.20 -7.08
N GLU A 49 -16.82 -0.01 -7.21
CA GLU A 49 -17.53 -1.02 -6.43
C GLU A 49 -17.55 -2.34 -7.20
N ILE A 50 -17.36 -3.45 -6.48
CA ILE A 50 -17.32 -4.80 -7.06
C ILE A 50 -18.16 -5.75 -6.20
N TYR A 51 -18.48 -6.92 -6.76
CA TYR A 51 -19.31 -7.94 -6.11
C TYR A 51 -20.64 -7.40 -5.61
N ASP A 52 -21.41 -6.75 -6.49
CA ASP A 52 -22.72 -6.19 -6.14
C ASP A 52 -22.62 -5.20 -4.96
N SER A 53 -21.66 -4.28 -5.06
CA SER A 53 -21.37 -3.24 -4.06
C SER A 53 -20.98 -3.75 -2.67
N ARG A 54 -20.63 -5.03 -2.51
CA ARG A 54 -20.12 -5.57 -1.23
C ARG A 54 -18.69 -5.13 -0.94
N LYS A 55 -17.90 -4.85 -1.98
CA LYS A 55 -16.52 -4.39 -1.87
C LYS A 55 -16.30 -3.14 -2.69
N LYS A 56 -15.32 -2.35 -2.28
CA LYS A 56 -14.88 -1.14 -2.96
C LYS A 56 -13.36 -1.22 -3.11
N ILE A 57 -12.87 -0.92 -4.31
CA ILE A 57 -11.45 -0.83 -4.60
C ILE A 57 -11.14 0.62 -4.93
N VAL A 58 -10.15 1.19 -4.25
CA VAL A 58 -9.48 2.41 -4.72
C VAL A 58 -8.27 1.99 -5.52
N PHE A 59 -8.30 2.25 -6.82
CA PHE A 59 -7.16 2.09 -7.71
C PHE A 59 -6.38 3.40 -7.74
N ILE A 60 -5.10 3.35 -7.43
CA ILE A 60 -4.19 4.49 -7.43
C ILE A 60 -3.09 4.17 -8.44
N TYR A 61 -3.07 4.93 -9.54
CA TYR A 61 -2.08 4.78 -10.59
C TYR A 61 -0.86 5.65 -10.29
N HIS A 62 0.32 5.10 -10.51
CA HIS A 62 1.60 5.78 -10.34
C HIS A 62 2.60 5.32 -11.42
N ASP A 63 3.73 6.01 -11.52
CA ASP A 63 4.85 5.51 -12.32
C ASP A 63 5.37 4.19 -11.69
N ALA A 64 6.15 3.43 -12.46
CA ALA A 64 6.76 2.20 -11.96
C ALA A 64 7.48 2.43 -10.62
N VAL A 65 7.13 1.66 -9.59
CA VAL A 65 7.77 1.71 -8.27
C VAL A 65 9.24 1.32 -8.43
N LYS A 66 10.13 2.24 -8.06
CA LYS A 66 11.57 2.02 -8.10
C LYS A 66 12.04 1.48 -6.75
N GLU A 67 12.49 0.24 -6.76
CA GLU A 67 13.11 -0.43 -5.63
C GLU A 67 14.41 0.24 -5.16
N LEU A 68 14.67 0.12 -3.86
CA LEU A 68 15.95 0.43 -3.25
C LEU A 68 16.94 -0.70 -3.55
N ARG A 69 18.21 -0.36 -3.75
CA ARG A 69 19.28 -1.35 -4.00
C ARG A 69 19.79 -2.02 -2.74
N GLU A 70 19.71 -1.31 -1.62
CA GLU A 70 20.22 -1.76 -0.33
C GLU A 70 19.12 -1.54 0.71
N CYS A 71 18.59 -2.63 1.26
CA CYS A 71 17.77 -2.59 2.47
C CYS A 71 18.39 -3.46 3.55
N TYR A 72 18.12 -3.09 4.79
CA TYR A 72 18.51 -3.89 5.93
C TYR A 72 17.56 -5.08 6.09
N ASN A 73 18.10 -6.31 6.22
CA ASN A 73 17.33 -7.54 6.45
C ASN A 73 16.18 -7.73 5.46
N THR A 74 16.49 -7.81 4.17
CA THR A 74 15.50 -8.09 3.12
C THR A 74 14.85 -9.46 3.32
N VAL A 75 13.52 -9.48 3.47
CA VAL A 75 12.72 -10.69 3.66
C VAL A 75 11.54 -10.71 2.69
N GLU A 76 10.87 -11.85 2.57
CA GLU A 76 9.64 -12.00 1.76
C GLU A 76 8.37 -11.73 2.56
N GLU A 77 8.44 -11.77 3.89
CA GLU A 77 7.30 -11.57 4.78
C GLU A 77 7.76 -10.89 6.07
N ILE A 78 6.99 -9.90 6.53
CA ILE A 78 7.23 -9.15 7.76
C ILE A 78 5.92 -9.13 8.55
N ASP A 79 5.93 -9.78 9.71
CA ASP A 79 4.88 -9.65 10.72
C ASP A 79 5.23 -8.49 11.65
N LEU A 80 4.38 -7.46 11.67
CA LEU A 80 4.51 -6.28 12.52
C LEU A 80 3.52 -6.30 13.71
N GLY A 81 2.94 -7.47 14.00
CA GLY A 81 1.97 -7.72 15.07
C GLY A 81 0.54 -7.45 14.63
N ASP A 82 0.24 -6.22 14.23
CA ASP A 82 -1.09 -5.81 13.76
C ASP A 82 -1.21 -5.75 12.23
N HIS A 83 -0.08 -5.75 11.53
CA HIS A 83 0.00 -5.77 10.06
C HIS A 83 0.86 -6.95 9.61
N LEU A 84 0.50 -7.54 8.47
CA LEU A 84 1.35 -8.48 7.74
C LEU A 84 1.72 -7.90 6.38
N VAL A 85 3.00 -7.77 6.10
CA VAL A 85 3.51 -7.31 4.79
C VAL A 85 4.16 -8.50 4.08
N LYS A 86 3.72 -8.80 2.86
CA LYS A 86 4.19 -9.97 2.10
C LYS A 86 4.55 -9.60 0.68
N ALA A 87 5.76 -9.97 0.26
CA ALA A 87 6.17 -9.94 -1.13
C ALA A 87 5.77 -11.22 -1.85
N THR A 88 5.29 -11.08 -3.08
CA THR A 88 5.02 -12.20 -3.97
C THR A 88 5.65 -11.95 -5.33
N SER A 89 6.40 -12.93 -5.81
CA SER A 89 7.05 -12.92 -7.12
C SER A 89 6.39 -13.96 -8.02
N LEU A 90 5.93 -13.54 -9.19
CA LEU A 90 5.36 -14.38 -10.24
C LEU A 90 6.18 -14.21 -11.52
N PHE A 91 6.00 -15.11 -12.48
CA PHE A 91 6.63 -14.96 -13.80
C PHE A 91 6.16 -13.70 -14.56
N THR A 92 4.97 -13.17 -14.22
CA THR A 92 4.37 -11.97 -14.82
C THR A 92 4.73 -10.68 -14.11
N GLY A 93 5.41 -10.73 -12.97
CA GLY A 93 5.75 -9.55 -12.18
C GLY A 93 5.77 -9.82 -10.68
N HIS A 94 5.92 -8.75 -9.92
CA HIS A 94 6.03 -8.77 -8.47
C HIS A 94 4.99 -7.82 -7.85
N TYR A 95 4.51 -8.16 -6.66
CA TYR A 95 3.62 -7.30 -5.90
C TYR A 95 3.81 -7.49 -4.40
N ILE A 96 3.46 -6.45 -3.64
CA ILE A 96 3.37 -6.50 -2.18
C ILE A 96 1.91 -6.57 -1.77
N THR A 97 1.58 -7.40 -0.80
CA THR A 97 0.29 -7.37 -0.10
C THR A 97 0.51 -6.90 1.33
N ILE A 98 -0.31 -5.96 1.79
CA ILE A 98 -0.37 -5.52 3.19
C ILE A 98 -1.73 -5.91 3.74
N ILE A 99 -1.74 -6.87 4.68
CA ILE A 99 -2.93 -7.20 5.45
C ILE A 99 -2.99 -6.23 6.63
N THR A 100 -4.12 -5.54 6.73
CA THR A 100 -4.33 -4.46 7.70
C THR A 100 -5.28 -4.92 8.81
N PRO A 101 -5.12 -4.39 10.03
CA PRO A 101 -6.02 -4.69 11.14
C PRO A 101 -7.35 -3.97 10.97
N GLY A 102 -8.43 -4.54 11.53
CA GLY A 102 -9.79 -4.06 11.29
C GLY A 102 -10.07 -2.61 11.70
N TYR A 103 -9.28 -2.04 12.62
CA TYR A 103 -9.42 -0.64 13.03
C TYR A 103 -9.05 0.37 11.93
N THR A 104 -8.28 -0.06 10.92
CA THR A 104 -7.91 0.78 9.75
C THR A 104 -9.08 0.96 8.79
N LEU A 105 -10.11 0.11 8.89
CA LEU A 105 -11.22 0.00 7.94
C LEU A 105 -10.82 -0.51 6.54
N ILE A 106 -9.57 -0.95 6.40
CA ILE A 106 -8.99 -1.55 5.20
C ILE A 106 -9.01 -3.06 5.35
N ASP A 107 -9.44 -3.77 4.31
CA ASP A 107 -9.33 -5.24 4.30
C ASP A 107 -7.89 -5.65 4.00
N TYR A 108 -7.34 -5.15 2.88
CA TYR A 108 -5.93 -5.30 2.51
C TYR A 108 -5.55 -4.30 1.41
N ILE A 109 -4.25 -4.14 1.19
CA ILE A 109 -3.66 -3.32 0.14
C ILE A 109 -2.77 -4.19 -0.75
N VAL A 110 -2.80 -3.95 -2.06
CA VAL A 110 -1.88 -4.58 -3.03
C VAL A 110 -1.11 -3.50 -3.77
N ILE A 111 0.21 -3.61 -3.83
CA ILE A 111 1.10 -2.68 -4.53
C ILE A 111 1.78 -3.46 -5.66
N THR A 112 1.51 -3.07 -6.90
CA THR A 112 2.15 -3.59 -8.11
C THR A 112 3.14 -2.56 -8.66
N GLY A 113 3.76 -2.88 -9.81
CA GLY A 113 4.67 -1.98 -10.51
C GLY A 113 4.09 -0.58 -10.68
N ASP A 114 2.88 -0.45 -11.21
CA ASP A 114 2.27 0.80 -11.67
C ASP A 114 0.95 1.16 -10.96
N GLN A 115 0.48 0.30 -10.04
CA GLN A 115 -0.80 0.49 -9.36
C GLN A 115 -0.73 0.11 -7.88
N THR A 116 -1.46 0.85 -7.07
CA THR A 116 -1.80 0.49 -5.69
C THR A 116 -3.30 0.30 -5.60
N LEU A 117 -3.73 -0.84 -5.09
CA LEU A 117 -5.14 -1.20 -4.89
C LEU A 117 -5.41 -1.24 -3.39
N ILE A 118 -6.36 -0.43 -2.93
CA ILE A 118 -6.82 -0.45 -1.53
C ILE A 118 -8.22 -1.06 -1.51
N ILE A 119 -8.35 -2.23 -0.87
CA ILE A 119 -9.57 -3.01 -0.84
C ILE A 119 -10.31 -2.73 0.47
N LEU A 120 -11.59 -2.39 0.32
CA LEU A 120 -12.47 -1.92 1.39
C LEU A 120 -13.83 -2.61 1.32
N GLN A 121 -14.55 -2.58 2.43
CA GLN A 121 -15.98 -2.91 2.46
C GLN A 121 -16.78 -1.86 1.69
N GLY A 122 -17.78 -2.28 0.91
CA GLY A 122 -18.51 -1.39 -0.01
C GLY A 122 -19.20 -0.20 0.65
N LYS A 123 -19.77 -0.41 1.84
CA LYS A 123 -20.47 0.63 2.62
C LYS A 123 -19.59 1.74 3.18
N ARG A 124 -18.27 1.66 3.03
CA ARG A 124 -17.33 2.66 3.55
C ARG A 124 -17.38 3.93 2.70
N ASN A 125 -17.39 5.07 3.38
CA ASN A 125 -17.25 6.36 2.73
C ASN A 125 -15.77 6.71 2.63
N ILE A 126 -15.37 7.25 1.48
CA ILE A 126 -13.98 7.59 1.19
C ILE A 126 -13.96 9.02 0.66
N PHE A 127 -13.14 9.86 1.26
CA PHE A 127 -12.82 11.18 0.75
C PHE A 127 -11.40 11.16 0.19
N LEU A 128 -11.25 11.65 -1.04
CA LEU A 128 -9.96 11.74 -1.71
C LEU A 128 -9.51 13.20 -1.72
N GLU A 129 -8.30 13.44 -1.22
CA GLU A 129 -7.64 14.74 -1.27
C GLU A 129 -6.37 14.62 -2.09
N GLU A 130 -6.29 15.38 -3.18
CA GLU A 130 -5.14 15.42 -4.07
C GLU A 130 -4.34 16.70 -3.83
N HIS A 131 -3.05 16.55 -3.51
CA HIS A 131 -2.13 17.67 -3.38
C HIS A 131 -0.77 17.32 -4.00
N ARG A 132 -0.45 17.98 -5.11
CA ARG A 132 0.76 17.73 -5.92
C ARG A 132 0.86 16.26 -6.34
N ASP A 133 1.89 15.56 -5.88
CA ASP A 133 2.18 14.15 -6.13
C ASP A 133 1.73 13.25 -4.97
N THR A 134 0.88 13.76 -4.06
CA THR A 134 0.35 13.00 -2.91
C THR A 134 -1.17 12.92 -2.94
N LEU A 135 -1.70 11.70 -2.81
CA LEU A 135 -3.11 11.41 -2.64
C LEU A 135 -3.35 10.96 -1.20
N THR A 136 -4.29 11.59 -0.51
CA THR A 136 -4.71 11.17 0.83
C THR A 136 -6.16 10.68 0.81
N LEU A 137 -6.39 9.52 1.38
CA LEU A 137 -7.69 8.88 1.55
C LEU A 137 -8.11 9.02 3.01
N TYR A 138 -9.31 9.53 3.25
CA TYR A 138 -9.95 9.54 4.57
C TYR A 138 -11.14 8.58 4.59
N LEU A 139 -11.14 7.63 5.53
CA LEU A 139 -12.12 6.56 5.64
C LEU A 139 -13.10 6.77 6.80
N ASN A 140 -14.39 6.59 6.53
CA ASN A 140 -15.47 6.58 7.53
C ASN A 140 -16.32 5.29 7.42
#